data_AF-A0A0B0NL33-F1
#
_entry.id   AF-A0A0B0NL33-F1
#
_cell.length_a   1.000
_cell.length_b   1.000
_cell.length_c   1.000
_cell.angle_alpha   90.00
_cell.angle_beta   90.00
_cell.angle_gamma   90.00
#
_symmetry.space_group_name_H-M   'P 1'
#
loop_
_entity.id
_entity.type
_entity.pdbx_description
1 polymer ?
#
loop_
_entity_poly.entity_id
_entity_poly.type
_entity_poly.pdbx_seq_one_letter_code
_entity_poly.pdbx_strand_id
1 'polypeptide(L)' 'MGLRDTIIEGDSLTVIKKGKSSSMDRSKIGVFIQDIKFEQRKFKEVWFTFVS' A
#
# COMPACT_ATOMS: atom_id res chain seq x y z
N MET A 1 15.78 13.11 8.30
CA MET A 1 15.40 11.96 9.14
C MET A 1 14.20 11.30 8.48
N GLY A 2 14.43 10.27 7.65
CA GLY A 2 13.34 9.51 7.03
C GLY A 2 13.06 8.25 7.84
N LEU A 3 11.79 7.90 8.02
CA LEU A 3 11.41 6.59 8.53
C LEU A 3 12.00 5.54 7.59
N ARG A 4 12.79 4.61 8.15
CA ARG A 4 13.47 3.60 7.35
C ARG A 4 12.42 2.65 6.79
N ASP A 5 11.70 1.96 7.65
CA ASP A 5 10.81 0.91 7.19
C ASP A 5 9.42 1.02 7.83
N THR A 6 8.36 0.61 7.11
CA THR A 6 6.97 0.73 7.56
C THR A 6 6.15 -0.49 7.18
N ILE A 7 5.30 -0.95 8.11
CA ILE A 7 4.36 -2.05 7.88
C ILE A 7 2.95 -1.46 7.86
N ILE A 8 2.19 -1.74 6.81
CA ILE A 8 0.78 -1.39 6.67
C ILE A 8 -0.03 -2.66 6.88
N GLU A 9 -0.72 -2.73 8.01
CA GLU A 9 -1.55 -3.88 8.40
C GLU A 9 -3.03 -3.57 8.18
N GLY A 10 -3.80 -4.57 7.75
CA GLY A 10 -5.25 -4.42 7.61
C GLY A 10 -5.99 -5.72 7.31
N ASP A 11 -7.29 -5.71 7.56
CA ASP A 11 -8.24 -6.80 7.35
C ASP A 11 -8.90 -6.75 5.95
N SER A 12 -8.68 -5.68 5.20
CA SER A 12 -9.15 -5.58 3.83
C SER A 12 -8.16 -6.28 2.89
N LEU A 13 -8.36 -7.58 2.66
CA LEU A 13 -7.52 -8.38 1.76
C LEU A 13 -7.36 -7.75 0.38
N THR A 14 -8.42 -7.10 -0.12
CA THR A 14 -8.43 -6.37 -1.39
C THR A 14 -7.44 -5.21 -1.40
N VAL A 15 -7.42 -4.40 -0.35
CA VAL A 15 -6.49 -3.26 -0.22
C VAL A 15 -5.06 -3.76 -0.11
N ILE A 16 -4.81 -4.76 0.74
CA ILE A 16 -3.49 -5.38 0.93
C ILE A 16 -2.95 -5.92 -0.40
N LYS A 17 -3.75 -6.66 -1.16
CA LYS A 17 -3.34 -7.22 -2.46
C LYS A 17 -3.08 -6.12 -3.50
N LYS A 18 -3.94 -5.10 -3.58
CA LYS A 18 -3.78 -4.00 -4.54
C LYS A 18 -2.59 -3.10 -4.21
N GLY A 19 -2.30 -2.90 -2.92
CA GLY A 19 -1.12 -2.20 -2.43
C GLY A 19 0.18 -2.89 -2.86
N LYS A 20 0.21 -4.23 -2.80
CA LYS A 20 1.36 -5.04 -3.25
C LYS A 20 1.52 -5.12 -4.78
N SER A 21 0.44 -4.98 -5.53
CA SER A 21 0.48 -5.14 -6.98
C SER A 21 1.21 -3.98 -7.66
N SER A 22 2.07 -4.25 -8.64
CA SER A 22 2.65 -3.21 -9.51
C SER A 22 1.71 -2.78 -10.64
N SER A 23 0.62 -3.52 -10.88
CA SER A 23 -0.34 -3.21 -11.93
C SER A 23 -1.17 -1.96 -11.62
N MET A 24 -1.53 -1.24 -12.68
CA MET A 24 -2.47 -0.12 -12.60
C MET A 24 -3.88 -0.64 -12.31
N ASP A 25 -4.50 -0.10 -11.27
CA ASP A 25 -5.85 -0.45 -10.86
C ASP A 25 -6.87 0.54 -11.42
N ARG A 26 -7.78 0.06 -12.28
CA ARG A 26 -8.83 0.88 -12.90
C ARG A 26 -10.16 0.86 -12.15
N SER A 27 -10.22 0.22 -10.98
CA SER A 27 -11.41 0.22 -10.14
C SER A 27 -11.57 1.56 -9.39
N LYS A 28 -12.75 1.81 -8.82
CA LYS A 28 -13.02 3.03 -8.04
C LYS A 28 -12.07 3.22 -6.85
N ILE A 29 -11.59 2.12 -6.24
CA ILE A 29 -10.62 2.19 -5.15
C ILE A 29 -9.18 2.46 -5.65
N GLY A 30 -8.94 2.32 -6.96
CA GLY A 30 -7.63 2.48 -7.57
C GLY A 30 -6.98 3.85 -7.33
N VAL A 31 -7.79 4.92 -7.23
CA VAL A 31 -7.31 6.27 -6.88
C VAL A 31 -6.67 6.27 -5.48
N PHE A 32 -7.36 5.72 -4.48
CA PHE A 32 -6.80 5.62 -3.12
C PHE A 32 -5.55 4.74 -3.07
N ILE A 33 -5.51 3.65 -3.86
CA ILE A 33 -4.32 2.79 -3.96
C ILE A 33 -3.14 3.56 -4.58
N GLN A 34 -3.38 4.44 -5.55
CA GLN A 34 -2.34 5.30 -6.10
C GLN A 34 -1.81 6.30 -5.09
N ASP A 35 -2.69 6.93 -4.31
CA ASP A 35 -2.28 7.88 -3.26
C ASP A 35 -1.43 7.19 -2.20
N ILE A 36 -1.82 5.99 -1.76
CA ILE A 36 -1.02 5.17 -0.83
C ILE A 36 0.37 4.91 -1.43
N LYS A 37 0.45 4.46 -2.69
CA LYS A 37 1.74 4.21 -3.36
C LYS A 37 2.57 5.47 -3.56
N PHE A 38 1.95 6.62 -3.73
CA PHE A 38 2.64 7.90 -3.81
C PHE A 38 3.28 8.25 -2.46
N GLU A 39 2.53 8.13 -1.37
CA GLU A 39 3.00 8.39 0.00
C GLU A 39 4.09 7.40 0.44
N GLN A 40 4.05 6.16 -0.05
CA GLN A 40 5.10 5.15 0.20
C GLN A 40 6.49 5.58 -0.25
N ARG A 41 6.61 6.47 -1.24
CA ARG A 41 7.90 6.98 -1.72
C ARG A 41 8.67 7.75 -0.64
N LYS A 42 8.01 8.14 0.45
CA LYS A 42 8.63 8.82 1.61
C LYS A 42 9.38 7.85 2.54
N PHE A 43 9.24 6.54 2.32
CA PHE A 43 9.82 5.48 3.15
C PHE A 43 10.85 4.68 2.33
N LYS A 44 11.83 4.06 3.00
CA LYS A 44 12.82 3.22 2.31
C LYS A 44 12.20 1.89 1.91
N GLU A 45 11.48 1.25 2.84
CA GLU A 45 10.79 -0.02 2.61
C GLU A 45 9.39 0.00 3.21
N VAL A 46 8.42 -0.54 2.47
CA VAL A 46 7.03 -0.67 2.93
C VAL A 46 6.52 -2.07 2.65
N TRP A 47 5.97 -2.71 3.68
CA TRP A 47 5.31 -4.01 3.56
C TRP A 47 3.82 -3.88 3.85
N PHE A 48 3.02 -4.66 3.13
CA PHE A 48 1.61 -4.81 3.42
C PHE A 48 1.35 -6.18 4.05
N THR A 49 0.61 -6.22 5.15
CA THR A 49 0.29 -7.46 5.87
C THR A 49 -1.21 -7.55 6.08
N PHE A 50 -1.78 -8.70 5.72
CA PHE A 50 -3.18 -8.98 6.03
C PHE A 50 -3.26 -9.57 7.43
N VAL A 51 -4.14 -9.04 8.27
CA VAL A 51 -4.42 -9.53 9.62
C VAL A 51 -5.89 -9.92 9.71
N SER A 52 -6.17 -11.07 10.34
CA SER A 52 -7.51 -11.66 10.49
C SER A 52 -7.84 -11.91 11.95
#